data_AF-A0A522XRG7-F1
#
_entry.id   AF-A0A522XRG7-F1
#
_cell.length_a   1.000
_cell.length_b   1.000
_cell.length_c   1.000
_cell.angle_alpha   90.00
_cell.angle_beta   90.00
_cell.angle_gamma   90.00
#
_symmetry.space_group_name_H-M   'P 1'
#
loop_
_entity.id
_entity.type
_entity.pdbx_description
1 polymer ?
#
loop_
_entity_poly.entity_id
_entity_poly.type
_entity_poly.pdbx_seq_one_letter_code
_entity_poly.pdbx_strand_id
1 'polypeptide(L)'
;MRSVRKRQLDLRLDAATPDAALRWHEGTLIRCLGLSLRLTLSREHVQTCRQGDTLFLPLPPHATPRQIQDSAEAWLRTDAIRYLTHCIAEKSALAIRRQPRLVLSFATRGDWIELLDAAPASATDIATEPATLRCHWRLIEQSPEIIDAALNQALRPYFSFDQPSHPLFASHA
;
A
#
# COMPACT_ATOMS: atom_id res chain seq x y z
N MET A 1 -13.44 -21.59 -16.50
CA MET A 1 -13.05 -20.72 -15.37
C MET A 1 -11.93 -19.79 -15.84
N ARG A 2 -12.28 -18.60 -16.34
CA ARG A 2 -11.35 -17.70 -17.06
C ARG A 2 -10.57 -16.83 -16.07
N SER A 3 -9.25 -16.91 -16.22
CA SER A 3 -8.19 -16.28 -15.46
C SER A 3 -8.39 -14.77 -15.22
N VAL A 4 -8.68 -14.39 -13.98
CA VAL A 4 -8.63 -12.99 -13.50
C VAL A 4 -7.17 -12.51 -13.30
N ARG A 5 -6.19 -13.42 -13.36
CA ARG A 5 -4.75 -13.14 -13.11
C ARG A 5 -4.05 -12.27 -14.17
N LYS A 6 -4.72 -11.89 -15.25
CA LYS A 6 -4.08 -11.25 -16.41
C LYS A 6 -3.98 -9.71 -16.33
N ARG A 7 -4.32 -9.06 -15.21
CA ARG A 7 -4.25 -7.58 -15.07
C ARG A 7 -3.27 -7.04 -14.02
N GLN A 8 -2.70 -7.87 -13.16
CA GLN A 8 -1.55 -7.48 -12.31
C GLN A 8 -0.21 -7.46 -13.11
N LEU A 9 -0.30 -7.50 -14.44
CA LEU A 9 0.76 -8.08 -15.29
C LEU A 9 1.93 -7.16 -15.65
N ASP A 10 1.97 -5.89 -15.24
CA ASP A 10 3.16 -5.05 -15.51
C ASP A 10 3.83 -4.49 -14.25
N LEU A 11 3.35 -4.86 -13.08
CA LEU A 11 3.97 -4.47 -11.81
C LEU A 11 4.27 -5.73 -11.02
N ARG A 12 5.08 -6.65 -11.56
CA ARG A 12 5.66 -7.69 -10.69
C ARG A 12 6.79 -7.04 -9.90
N LEU A 13 6.85 -7.33 -8.61
CA LEU A 13 8.05 -7.07 -7.80
C LEU A 13 9.19 -7.97 -8.34
N ASP A 14 9.86 -7.52 -9.40
CA ASP A 14 11.14 -8.08 -9.79
C ASP A 14 12.20 -7.47 -8.85
N ALA A 15 12.65 -8.29 -7.92
CA ALA A 15 13.75 -7.97 -7.02
C ALA A 15 15.06 -7.88 -7.82
N ALA A 16 15.25 -6.79 -8.57
CA ALA A 16 16.57 -6.39 -8.99
C ALA A 16 17.23 -5.71 -7.79
N THR A 17 18.17 -6.38 -7.11
CA THR A 17 19.25 -5.59 -6.49
C THR A 17 20.58 -6.33 -6.35
N PRO A 18 21.58 -5.93 -7.15
CA PRO A 18 23.00 -6.04 -6.81
C PRO A 18 23.32 -5.27 -5.52
N ASP A 19 24.20 -5.82 -4.70
CA ASP A 19 24.73 -5.34 -3.41
C ASP A 19 23.96 -4.22 -2.68
N ALA A 20 23.03 -4.62 -1.81
CA ALA A 20 22.23 -3.70 -1.00
C ALA A 20 23.07 -2.81 -0.07
N ALA A 21 24.25 -3.26 0.39
CA ALA A 21 25.06 -2.53 1.35
C ALA A 21 25.70 -1.25 0.77
N LEU A 22 26.01 -1.24 -0.53
CA LEU A 22 26.60 -0.08 -1.21
C LEU A 22 25.60 1.03 -1.53
N ARG A 23 24.29 0.76 -1.47
CA ARG A 23 23.26 1.72 -1.87
C ARG A 23 22.87 2.68 -0.75
N TRP A 24 23.02 2.27 0.51
CA TRP A 24 22.49 3.03 1.65
C TRP A 24 23.58 3.89 2.28
N HIS A 25 23.56 5.19 1.98
CA HIS A 25 24.44 6.16 2.61
C HIS A 25 23.75 7.52 2.67
N GLU A 26 24.37 8.47 3.37
CA GLU A 26 23.91 9.85 3.39
C GLU A 26 23.90 10.44 1.97
N GLY A 27 22.83 11.15 1.64
CA GLY A 27 22.62 11.76 0.32
C GLY A 27 22.00 10.83 -0.73
N THR A 28 21.86 9.52 -0.46
CA THR A 28 21.16 8.59 -1.36
C THR A 28 19.70 9.02 -1.57
N LEU A 29 19.18 8.77 -2.77
CA LEU A 29 17.77 8.96 -3.10
C LEU A 29 16.99 7.65 -2.96
N ILE A 30 15.86 7.70 -2.26
CA ILE A 30 14.85 6.63 -2.19
C ILE A 30 13.54 7.09 -2.82
N ARG A 31 12.66 6.15 -3.18
CA ARG A 31 11.34 6.46 -3.74
C ARG A 31 10.26 6.44 -2.66
N CYS A 32 9.35 7.42 -2.71
CA CYS A 32 8.15 7.46 -1.88
C CYS A 32 7.07 8.26 -2.60
N LEU A 33 5.91 7.66 -2.84
CA LEU A 33 4.77 8.25 -3.54
C LEU A 33 5.17 8.80 -4.92
N GLY A 34 6.01 8.05 -5.66
CA GLY A 34 6.55 8.48 -6.95
C GLY A 34 7.62 9.58 -6.90
N LEU A 35 7.83 10.19 -5.73
CA LEU A 35 8.83 11.24 -5.50
C LEU A 35 10.17 10.63 -5.06
N SER A 36 11.25 11.39 -5.24
CA SER A 36 12.58 11.05 -4.72
C SER A 36 12.80 11.76 -3.39
N LEU A 37 13.11 11.01 -2.33
CA LEU A 37 13.54 11.56 -1.05
C LEU A 37 15.04 11.36 -0.86
N ARG A 38 15.75 12.42 -0.52
CA ARG A 38 17.16 12.38 -0.13
C ARG A 38 17.29 11.98 1.33
N LEU A 39 18.12 10.99 1.62
CA LEU A 39 18.47 10.62 2.99
C LEU A 39 19.45 11.63 3.59
N THR A 40 19.19 12.11 4.80
CA THR A 40 20.09 13.02 5.52
C THR A 40 20.18 12.59 6.98
N LEU A 41 21.40 12.50 7.51
CA LEU A 41 21.60 12.13 8.90
C LEU A 41 21.54 13.39 9.75
N SER A 42 20.68 13.41 10.76
CA SER A 42 20.47 14.60 11.57
C SER A 42 20.27 14.23 13.03
N ARG A 43 21.12 14.76 13.90
CA ARG A 43 20.96 14.61 15.36
C ARG A 43 19.94 15.56 15.98
N GLU A 44 19.51 16.58 15.24
CA GLU A 44 18.54 17.57 15.71
C GLU A 44 17.12 17.01 15.80
N HIS A 45 16.85 15.93 15.06
CA HIS A 45 15.55 15.30 15.02
C HIS A 45 15.53 14.12 15.99
N VAL A 46 14.46 14.05 16.79
CA VAL A 46 14.23 12.94 17.74
C VAL A 46 13.73 11.68 17.03
N GLN A 47 13.04 11.86 15.90
CA GLN A 47 12.44 10.78 15.12
C GLN A 47 12.67 11.00 13.63
N THR A 48 12.59 9.91 12.86
CA THR A 48 12.66 9.97 11.41
C THR A 48 11.49 10.78 10.86
N CYS A 49 11.78 11.84 10.11
CA CYS A 49 10.74 12.70 9.56
C CYS A 49 11.11 13.19 8.15
N ARG A 50 10.06 13.40 7.34
CA ARG A 50 10.19 13.97 6.01
C ARG A 50 9.92 15.47 6.05
N GLN A 51 10.76 16.25 5.40
CA GLN A 51 10.53 17.67 5.11
C GLN A 51 10.84 17.93 3.64
N GLY A 52 9.82 18.32 2.87
CA GLY A 52 9.94 18.45 1.41
C GLY A 52 10.42 17.14 0.78
N ASP A 53 11.57 17.21 0.11
CA ASP A 53 12.22 16.09 -0.59
C ASP A 53 13.37 15.47 0.22
N THR A 54 13.44 15.75 1.53
CA THR A 54 14.46 15.21 2.43
C THR A 54 13.83 14.34 3.50
N LEU A 55 14.43 13.17 3.73
CA LEU A 55 14.13 12.28 4.86
C LEU A 55 15.27 12.39 5.88
N PHE A 56 14.99 13.01 7.01
CA PHE A 56 15.93 13.14 8.12
C PHE A 56 15.89 11.89 8.98
N LEU A 57 17.03 11.21 9.09
CA LEU A 57 17.23 10.04 9.95
C LEU A 57 17.94 10.48 11.25
N PRO A 58 17.41 10.14 12.44
CA PRO A 58 17.98 10.49 13.74
C PRO A 58 19.19 9.60 14.07
N LEU A 59 20.20 9.64 13.21
CA LEU A 59 21.36 8.77 13.22
C LEU A 59 22.65 9.58 13.34
N PRO A 60 23.72 9.01 13.94
CA PRO A 60 25.03 9.64 13.93
C PRO A 60 25.61 9.70 12.50
N PRO A 61 26.52 10.64 12.21
CA PRO A 61 27.15 10.80 10.88
C PRO A 61 27.97 9.58 10.45
N HIS A 62 28.32 8.69 11.37
CA HIS A 62 29.03 7.43 11.11
C HIS A 62 28.11 6.21 11.14
N ALA A 63 26.78 6.42 11.01
CA ALA A 63 25.83 5.32 10.94
C ALA A 63 26.17 4.38 9.78
N THR A 64 26.08 3.09 10.05
CA THR A 64 26.39 2.09 9.03
C THR A 64 25.31 2.09 7.94
N PRO A 65 25.62 1.66 6.70
CA PRO A 65 24.62 1.49 5.65
C PRO A 65 23.38 0.71 6.09
N ARG A 66 23.59 -0.31 6.95
CA ARG A 66 22.51 -1.13 7.49
C ARG A 66 21.58 -0.34 8.42
N GLN A 67 22.13 0.50 9.31
CA GLN A 67 21.33 1.36 10.18
C GLN A 67 20.53 2.40 9.39
N ILE A 68 21.14 2.96 8.35
CA ILE A 68 20.48 3.90 7.42
C ILE A 68 19.32 3.20 6.72
N GLN A 69 19.55 2.01 6.16
CA GLN A 69 18.52 1.19 5.54
C GLN A 69 17.37 0.89 6.50
N ASP A 70 17.67 0.31 7.66
CA ASP A 70 16.64 -0.14 8.61
C ASP A 70 15.79 1.05 9.08
N SER A 71 16.39 2.23 9.26
CA SER A 71 15.69 3.46 9.66
C SER A 71 14.80 4.02 8.54
N ALA A 72 15.31 4.04 7.30
CA ALA A 72 14.55 4.49 6.14
C ALA A 72 13.38 3.54 5.82
N GLU A 73 13.62 2.23 5.84
CA GLU A 73 12.58 1.21 5.62
C GLU A 73 11.55 1.18 6.75
N ALA A 74 11.95 1.40 8.01
CA ALA A 74 11.01 1.58 9.12
C ALA A 74 10.09 2.79 8.88
N TRP A 75 10.65 3.92 8.46
CA TRP A 75 9.84 5.10 8.13
C TRP A 75 8.91 4.85 6.94
N LEU A 76 9.40 4.27 5.85
CA LEU A 76 8.58 3.95 4.67
C LEU A 76 7.39 3.04 5.03
N ARG A 77 7.57 2.07 5.94
CA ARG A 77 6.49 1.20 6.40
C ARG A 77 5.43 1.95 7.19
N THR A 78 5.84 2.82 8.10
CA THR A 78 4.92 3.68 8.85
C THR A 78 4.16 4.61 7.90
N ASP A 79 4.85 5.19 6.92
CA ASP A 79 4.26 6.05 5.89
C ASP A 79 3.27 5.28 5.02
N ALA A 80 3.63 4.06 4.60
CA ALA A 80 2.78 3.15 3.84
C ALA A 80 1.49 2.83 4.60
N ILE A 81 1.57 2.46 5.88
CA ILE A 81 0.38 2.20 6.69
C ILE A 81 -0.51 3.42 6.73
N ARG A 82 0.06 4.60 7.02
CA ARG A 82 -0.71 5.85 7.12
C ARG A 82 -1.42 6.18 5.81
N TYR A 83 -0.68 6.18 4.71
CA TYR A 83 -1.21 6.53 3.37
C TYR A 83 -2.26 5.51 2.90
N LEU A 84 -1.94 4.22 2.94
CA LEU A 84 -2.86 3.18 2.47
C LEU A 84 -4.12 3.11 3.33
N THR A 85 -4.03 3.27 4.65
CA THR A 85 -5.21 3.32 5.53
C THR A 85 -6.15 4.45 5.13
N HIS A 86 -5.60 5.64 4.84
CA HIS A 86 -6.39 6.78 4.36
C HIS A 86 -7.10 6.46 3.04
N CYS A 87 -6.37 6.01 2.03
CA CYS A 87 -6.96 5.68 0.72
C CYS A 87 -8.03 4.59 0.82
N ILE A 88 -7.83 3.57 1.65
CA ILE A 88 -8.79 2.49 1.87
C ILE A 88 -10.04 3.03 2.58
N ALA A 89 -9.89 3.92 3.56
CA ALA A 89 -11.01 4.53 4.27
C ALA A 89 -11.87 5.37 3.31
N GLU A 90 -11.25 6.22 2.48
CA GLU A 90 -11.96 7.03 1.47
C GLU A 90 -12.76 6.15 0.51
N LYS A 91 -12.14 5.11 -0.04
CA LYS A 91 -12.80 4.18 -0.97
C LYS A 91 -13.95 3.41 -0.32
N SER A 92 -13.77 2.98 0.92
CA SER A 92 -14.80 2.26 1.68
C SER A 92 -15.99 3.15 2.00
N ALA A 93 -15.74 4.41 2.37
CA ALA A 93 -16.78 5.41 2.61
C ALA A 93 -17.60 5.69 1.34
N LEU A 94 -16.94 5.88 0.19
CA LEU A 94 -17.62 6.07 -1.10
C LEU A 94 -18.48 4.87 -1.52
N ALA A 95 -18.05 3.65 -1.19
CA ALA A 95 -18.78 2.43 -1.47
C ALA A 95 -19.85 2.08 -0.41
N ILE A 96 -19.96 2.86 0.68
CA ILE A 96 -20.81 2.56 1.84
C ILE A 96 -20.55 1.13 2.34
N ARG A 97 -19.26 0.78 2.48
CA ARG A 97 -18.81 -0.51 2.99
C ARG A 97 -17.92 -0.30 4.21
N ARG A 98 -17.82 -1.35 5.03
CA ARG A 98 -16.89 -1.40 6.16
C ARG A 98 -15.46 -1.33 5.63
N GLN A 99 -14.58 -0.61 6.32
CA GLN A 99 -13.17 -0.53 5.96
C GLN A 99 -12.50 -1.90 6.17
N PRO A 100 -11.84 -2.48 5.14
CA PRO A 100 -11.07 -3.70 5.32
C PRO A 100 -9.83 -3.44 6.18
N ARG A 101 -9.40 -4.46 6.93
CA ARG A 101 -8.19 -4.41 7.75
C ARG A 101 -6.96 -4.41 6.85
N LEU A 102 -6.08 -3.43 7.02
CA LEU A 102 -4.79 -3.38 6.30
C LEU A 102 -3.73 -4.25 7.01
N VAL A 103 -3.02 -5.07 6.24
CA VAL A 103 -1.81 -5.78 6.68
C VAL A 103 -0.70 -5.59 5.66
N LEU A 104 0.53 -5.32 6.12
CA LEU A 104 1.69 -5.24 5.24
C LEU A 104 2.33 -6.61 5.00
N SER A 105 2.68 -6.89 3.75
CA SER A 105 3.48 -8.05 3.33
C SER A 105 4.94 -7.66 3.09
N PHE A 106 5.84 -8.54 3.50
CA PHE A 106 7.30 -8.43 3.38
C PHE A 106 7.90 -9.47 2.43
N ALA A 107 7.04 -10.19 1.70
CA ALA A 107 7.47 -11.23 0.78
C ALA A 107 8.36 -10.65 -0.33
N THR A 108 9.44 -11.34 -0.69
CA THR A 108 10.37 -10.90 -1.74
C THR A 108 9.75 -10.90 -3.14
N ARG A 109 8.63 -11.61 -3.31
CA ARG A 109 7.86 -11.74 -4.54
C ARG A 109 6.39 -11.85 -4.19
N GLY A 110 5.54 -11.42 -5.11
CA GLY A 110 4.10 -11.54 -4.99
C GLY A 110 3.39 -10.37 -5.66
N ASP A 111 2.09 -10.34 -5.46
CA ASP A 111 1.25 -9.23 -5.90
C ASP A 111 1.40 -8.03 -4.96
N TRP A 112 1.19 -6.83 -5.49
CA TRP A 112 1.21 -5.61 -4.67
C TRP A 112 0.09 -5.58 -3.64
N ILE A 113 -1.08 -6.08 -4.00
CA ILE A 113 -2.27 -6.04 -3.15
C ILE A 113 -3.07 -7.33 -3.37
N GLU A 114 -3.50 -7.93 -2.28
CA GLU A 114 -4.35 -9.11 -2.25
C GLU A 114 -5.46 -8.94 -1.23
N LEU A 115 -6.68 -9.26 -1.63
CA LEU A 115 -7.84 -9.28 -0.73
C LEU A 115 -8.01 -10.69 -0.17
N LEU A 116 -7.87 -10.81 1.14
CA LEU A 116 -8.07 -12.01 1.93
C LEU A 116 -9.45 -11.93 2.61
N ASP A 117 -10.12 -13.07 2.73
CA ASP A 117 -11.38 -13.21 3.46
C ASP A 117 -12.47 -12.23 2.97
N ALA A 118 -12.72 -12.23 1.66
CA ALA A 118 -13.76 -11.44 1.01
C ALA A 118 -15.17 -12.02 1.24
N ALA A 119 -15.45 -12.53 2.44
CA ALA A 119 -16.82 -12.89 2.80
C ALA A 119 -17.69 -11.63 2.67
N PRO A 120 -18.90 -11.73 2.10
CA PRO A 120 -19.77 -10.59 1.90
C PRO A 120 -20.22 -10.07 3.26
N ALA A 121 -19.47 -9.14 3.84
CA ALA A 121 -19.90 -8.37 4.99
C ALA A 121 -21.05 -7.47 4.52
N SER A 122 -22.28 -7.93 4.75
CA SER A 122 -23.44 -7.06 4.62
C SER A 122 -23.24 -5.86 5.53
N ALA A 123 -23.56 -4.64 5.08
CA ALA A 123 -23.27 -3.40 5.81
C ALA A 123 -23.87 -3.35 7.22
N THR A 124 -24.81 -4.25 7.52
CA THR A 124 -25.54 -4.36 8.79
C THR A 124 -25.03 -5.48 9.70
N ASP A 125 -24.14 -6.36 9.24
CA ASP A 125 -23.71 -7.52 10.02
C ASP A 125 -22.44 -7.22 10.83
N ILE A 126 -22.66 -6.72 12.06
CA ILE A 126 -21.62 -6.29 13.00
C ILE A 126 -20.77 -7.50 13.47
N ALA A 127 -21.29 -8.72 13.34
CA ALA A 127 -20.63 -9.96 13.78
C ALA A 127 -19.63 -10.53 12.76
N THR A 128 -19.59 -10.01 11.53
CA THR A 128 -18.65 -10.50 10.50
C THR A 128 -17.33 -9.76 10.60
N GLU A 129 -16.22 -10.51 10.68
CA GLU A 129 -14.87 -9.97 10.64
C GLU A 129 -14.63 -9.16 9.35
N PRO A 130 -13.98 -7.98 9.44
CA PRO A 130 -13.70 -7.19 8.24
C PRO A 130 -12.75 -7.96 7.32
N ALA A 131 -12.99 -7.86 6.00
CA ALA A 131 -12.07 -8.40 5.01
C ALA A 131 -10.65 -7.86 5.25
N THR A 132 -9.63 -8.66 4.95
CA THR A 132 -8.24 -8.26 5.14
C THR A 132 -7.61 -7.91 3.81
N LEU A 133 -7.09 -6.70 3.67
CA LEU A 133 -6.33 -6.26 2.51
C LEU A 133 -4.83 -6.36 2.82
N ARG A 134 -4.16 -7.31 2.17
CA ARG A 134 -2.71 -7.50 2.27
C ARG A 134 -2.02 -6.66 1.21
N CYS A 135 -1.26 -5.65 1.61
CA CYS A 135 -0.48 -4.79 0.70
C CYS A 135 1.02 -5.03 0.87
N HIS A 136 1.76 -5.16 -0.21
CA HIS A 136 3.22 -5.21 -0.15
C HIS A 136 3.78 -3.85 0.32
N TRP A 137 4.71 -3.83 1.28
CA TRP A 137 5.14 -2.58 1.91
C TRP A 137 5.80 -1.59 0.94
N ARG A 138 6.52 -2.07 -0.09
CA ARG A 138 7.10 -1.23 -1.14
C ARG A 138 6.07 -0.58 -2.07
N LEU A 139 4.78 -0.85 -1.90
CA LEU A 139 3.75 -0.18 -2.70
C LEU A 139 3.83 1.33 -2.54
N ILE A 140 4.26 1.80 -1.36
CA ILE A 140 4.50 3.22 -1.08
C ILE A 140 5.58 3.85 -1.97
N GLU A 141 6.43 3.07 -2.63
CA GLU A 141 7.44 3.60 -3.56
C GLU A 141 6.82 4.00 -4.91
N GLN A 142 5.64 3.48 -5.24
CA GLN A 142 4.92 3.77 -6.47
C GLN A 142 4.24 5.15 -6.41
N SER A 143 3.86 5.69 -7.58
CA SER A 143 3.12 6.96 -7.62
C SER A 143 1.68 6.79 -7.08
N PRO A 144 1.05 7.87 -6.58
CA PRO A 144 -0.32 7.83 -6.08
C PRO A 144 -1.30 7.21 -7.08
N GLU A 145 -1.14 7.47 -8.38
CA GLU A 145 -2.01 6.97 -9.44
C GLU A 145 -1.91 5.46 -9.59
N ILE A 146 -0.69 4.91 -9.47
CA ILE A 146 -0.45 3.45 -9.53
C ILE A 146 -1.05 2.78 -8.28
N ILE A 147 -0.84 3.38 -7.10
CA ILE A 147 -1.40 2.86 -5.85
C ILE A 147 -2.93 2.86 -5.92
N ASP A 148 -3.54 3.94 -6.42
CA ASP A 148 -4.98 4.07 -6.56
C ASP A 148 -5.56 3.01 -7.51
N ALA A 149 -4.94 2.85 -8.68
CA ALA A 149 -5.33 1.85 -9.66
C ALA A 149 -5.23 0.42 -9.09
N ALA A 150 -4.16 0.11 -8.37
CA ALA A 150 -3.98 -1.18 -7.72
C ALA A 150 -5.05 -1.44 -6.65
N LEU A 151 -5.33 -0.44 -5.80
CA LEU A 151 -6.38 -0.52 -4.78
C LEU A 151 -7.76 -0.74 -5.40
N ASN A 152 -8.11 0.03 -6.43
CA ASN A 152 -9.39 -0.11 -7.14
C ASN A 152 -9.56 -1.52 -7.72
N GLN A 153 -8.51 -2.05 -8.35
CA GLN A 153 -8.54 -3.38 -8.93
C GLN A 153 -8.68 -4.48 -7.87
N ALA A 154 -7.99 -4.35 -6.72
CA ALA A 154 -8.04 -5.32 -5.64
C ALA A 154 -9.35 -5.27 -4.84
N LEU A 155 -9.91 -4.08 -4.64
CA LEU A 155 -11.15 -3.86 -3.89
C LEU A 155 -12.41 -3.99 -4.76
N ARG A 156 -12.27 -4.05 -6.09
CA ARG A 156 -13.39 -4.28 -7.01
C ARG A 156 -14.34 -5.40 -6.54
N PRO A 157 -13.90 -6.63 -6.24
CA PRO A 157 -14.81 -7.67 -5.76
C PRO A 157 -15.50 -7.31 -4.43
N TYR A 158 -14.83 -6.56 -3.56
CA TYR A 158 -15.39 -6.14 -2.27
C TYR A 158 -16.51 -5.10 -2.41
N PHE A 159 -16.39 -4.21 -3.41
CA PHE A 159 -17.39 -3.15 -3.66
C PHE A 159 -18.45 -3.52 -4.71
N SER A 160 -18.22 -4.52 -5.56
CA SER A 160 -19.13 -4.85 -6.70
C SER A 160 -20.42 -5.58 -6.32
N PHE A 161 -20.70 -5.84 -5.03
CA PHE A 161 -21.86 -6.63 -4.61
C PHE A 161 -23.21 -5.87 -4.53
N ASP A 162 -23.28 -4.62 -5.00
CA ASP A 162 -24.56 -3.92 -5.22
C ASP A 162 -24.70 -3.51 -6.69
N GLN A 163 -25.15 -4.44 -7.53
CA GLN A 163 -26.20 -4.04 -8.47
C GLN A 163 -27.50 -4.64 -7.94
N PRO A 164 -28.48 -3.83 -7.52
CA PRO A 164 -29.84 -4.32 -7.45
C PRO A 164 -30.17 -4.77 -8.88
N SER A 165 -30.32 -6.09 -9.03
CA SER A 165 -30.98 -6.66 -10.19
C SER A 165 -32.40 -6.11 -10.12
N HIS A 166 -32.67 -4.94 -10.70
CA HIS A 166 -34.04 -4.48 -10.89
C HIS A 166 -34.70 -5.57 -11.73
N PRO A 167 -35.69 -6.31 -11.20
CA PRO A 167 -36.51 -7.12 -12.07
C PRO A 167 -37.19 -6.13 -13.01
N LEU A 168 -36.84 -6.24 -14.29
CA LEU A 168 -37.53 -5.59 -15.39
C LEU A 168 -39.03 -5.69 -15.14
N PHE A 169 -39.70 -4.55 -15.12
CA PHE A 169 -41.15 -4.45 -15.11
C PHE A 169 -41.75 -5.48 -16.08
N ALA A 170 -42.29 -6.57 -15.55
CA ALA A 170 -43.20 -7.43 -16.28
C ALA A 170 -44.58 -6.78 -16.22
N SER A 171 -44.75 -5.69 -16.98
CA SER A 171 -46.07 -5.18 -17.34
C SER A 171 -46.48 -5.91 -18.63
N HIS A 172 -47.03 -7.11 -18.47
CA HIS A 172 -47.83 -7.72 -19.54
C HIS A 172 -49.26 -7.22 -19.42
N ALA A 173 -49.79 -6.87 -20.59
CA ALA A 173 -51.10 -6.31 -20.90
C ALA A 173 -52.28 -7.17 -20.43
#